data_AF-A0AB37YMN7-F1
#
_entry.id   AF-A0AB37YMN7-F1
#
_cell.length_a   1.000
_cell.length_b   1.000
_cell.length_c   1.000
_cell.angle_alpha   90.00
_cell.angle_beta   90.00
_cell.angle_gamma   90.00
#
_symmetry.space_group_name_H-M   'P 1'
#
loop_
_entity.id
_entity.type
_entity.pdbx_description
1 polymer ?
#
loop_
_entity_poly.entity_id
_entity_poly.type
_entity_poly.pdbx_seq_one_letter_code
_entity_poly.pdbx_strand_id
1 'polypeptide(L)'
;MEHPIENLMKTAMTNLKEMVDVNTIVGSPVSTADGNVVLTVSQVAFGFGAGGSDFKGDFISEKHNNGQGQHKENKQSHPFGGGSGAGVSISPVAFLVVGSNGVQVLHLNSSTHLIEKALNTVPSTVDKFVNGRQK
;
A
#
# COMPACT_ATOMS: atom_id res chain seq x y z
N MET A 1 -18.48 -19.95 -9.49
CA MET A 1 -17.66 -20.48 -8.39
C MET A 1 -16.72 -19.36 -8.02
N GLU A 2 -16.94 -18.70 -6.89
CA GLU A 2 -16.09 -17.61 -6.41
C GLU A 2 -14.69 -18.16 -6.10
N HIS A 3 -13.66 -17.53 -6.67
CA HIS A 3 -12.28 -17.96 -6.48
C HIS A 3 -11.72 -17.30 -5.20
N PRO A 4 -10.94 -17.98 -4.35
CA PRO A 4 -10.40 -17.39 -3.10
C PRO A 4 -9.65 -16.06 -3.29
N ILE A 5 -9.01 -15.87 -4.46
CA ILE A 5 -8.34 -14.63 -4.87
C ILE A 5 -9.32 -13.45 -5.02
N GLU A 6 -10.55 -13.70 -5.43
CA GLU A 6 -11.56 -12.67 -5.63
C GLU A 6 -11.89 -11.94 -4.31
N ASN A 7 -12.05 -12.70 -3.22
CA ASN A 7 -12.29 -12.15 -1.88
C ASN A 7 -11.09 -11.33 -1.38
N LEU A 8 -9.87 -11.74 -1.71
CA LEU A 8 -8.65 -11.02 -1.35
C LEU A 8 -8.54 -9.69 -2.10
N MET A 9 -8.77 -9.69 -3.41
CA MET A 9 -8.77 -8.49 -4.25
C MET A 9 -9.88 -7.52 -3.83
N LYS A 10 -11.08 -8.03 -3.54
CA LYS A 10 -12.21 -7.21 -3.08
C LYS A 10 -11.91 -6.53 -1.74
N THR A 11 -11.30 -7.26 -0.79
CA THR A 11 -10.91 -6.70 0.51
C THR A 11 -9.84 -5.62 0.34
N ALA A 12 -8.83 -5.87 -0.49
CA ALA A 12 -7.78 -4.91 -0.76
C ALA A 12 -8.30 -3.63 -1.44
N MET A 13 -9.15 -3.75 -2.46
CA MET A 13 -9.77 -2.59 -3.12
C MET A 13 -10.66 -1.77 -2.19
N THR A 14 -11.37 -2.45 -1.27
CA THR A 14 -12.20 -1.78 -0.26
C THR A 14 -11.32 -0.96 0.70
N ASN A 15 -10.24 -1.55 1.23
CA ASN A 15 -9.30 -0.84 2.10
C ASN A 15 -8.60 0.33 1.38
N LEU A 16 -8.27 0.18 0.10
CA LEU A 16 -7.71 1.28 -0.70
C LEU A 16 -8.72 2.41 -0.88
N LYS A 17 -9.98 2.10 -1.17
CA LYS A 17 -11.05 3.08 -1.29
C LYS A 17 -11.29 3.83 0.03
N GLU A 18 -11.20 3.15 1.16
CA GLU A 18 -11.31 3.75 2.49
C GLU A 18 -10.10 4.63 2.85
N MET A 19 -8.91 4.33 2.32
CA MET A 19 -7.71 5.17 2.47
C MET A 19 -7.67 6.39 1.54
N VAL A 20 -8.47 6.43 0.47
CA VAL A 20 -8.64 7.61 -0.39
C VAL A 20 -9.63 8.57 0.28
N ASP A 21 -9.26 9.13 1.43
CA ASP A 21 -9.94 10.33 1.91
C ASP A 21 -9.52 11.49 1.00
N VAL A 22 -10.48 12.12 0.33
CA VAL A 22 -10.27 13.28 -0.56
C VAL A 22 -9.58 14.43 0.21
N ASN A 23 -9.78 14.50 1.53
CA ASN A 23 -9.09 15.45 2.41
C ASN A 23 -7.57 15.23 2.48
N THR A 24 -7.07 14.06 2.07
CA THR A 24 -5.64 13.78 1.96
C THR A 24 -5.04 14.35 0.67
N ILE A 25 -5.85 14.47 -0.38
CA ILE A 25 -5.44 14.96 -1.71
C ILE A 25 -5.44 16.50 -1.70
N VAL A 26 -6.48 17.10 -1.10
CA VAL A 26 -6.57 18.54 -0.85
C VAL A 26 -6.72 18.73 0.65
N GLY A 27 -5.64 19.18 1.29
CA GLY A 27 -5.61 19.35 2.75
C GLY A 27 -6.54 20.45 3.23
N SER A 28 -6.88 20.38 4.51
CA SER A 28 -7.79 21.32 5.16
C SER A 28 -7.29 22.77 5.03
N PRO A 29 -8.21 23.73 4.80
CA PRO A 29 -7.87 25.14 4.73
C PRO A 29 -7.19 25.65 6.02
N VAL A 30 -6.05 26.32 5.87
CA VAL A 30 -5.38 27.04 6.95
C VAL A 30 -5.42 28.53 6.66
N SER A 31 -6.02 29.31 7.55
CA SER A 31 -6.08 30.78 7.41
C SER A 31 -4.80 31.42 7.95
N THR A 32 -4.23 32.37 7.22
CA THR A 32 -3.10 33.20 7.66
C THR A 32 -3.61 34.50 8.30
N ALA A 33 -2.76 35.15 9.11
CA ALA A 33 -3.10 36.42 9.77
C ALA A 33 -3.48 37.53 8.78
N ASP A 34 -2.98 37.44 7.54
CA ASP A 34 -3.23 38.40 6.46
C ASP A 34 -4.56 38.13 5.72
N GLY A 35 -5.35 37.14 6.16
CA GLY A 35 -6.65 36.80 5.58
C GLY A 35 -6.59 35.88 4.35
N ASN A 36 -5.41 35.36 4.01
CA ASN A 36 -5.27 34.36 2.95
C ASN A 36 -5.60 32.96 3.48
N VAL A 37 -6.07 32.09 2.59
CA VAL A 37 -6.33 30.68 2.86
C VAL A 37 -5.31 29.83 2.12
N VAL A 38 -4.63 28.94 2.84
CA VAL A 38 -3.64 28.03 2.29
C VAL A 38 -4.20 26.61 2.30
N LEU A 39 -4.12 25.92 1.16
CA LEU A 39 -4.46 24.50 1.03
C LEU A 39 -3.21 23.73 0.56
N THR A 40 -2.97 22.56 1.13
CA THR A 40 -1.94 21.64 0.61
C THR A 40 -2.53 20.78 -0.49
N VAL A 41 -1.74 20.53 -1.54
CA VAL A 41 -2.08 19.59 -2.61
C VAL A 41 -1.07 18.46 -2.56
N SER A 42 -1.56 17.22 -2.45
CA SER A 42 -0.74 16.01 -2.39
C SER A 42 -1.07 15.08 -3.55
N GLN A 43 -0.04 14.50 -4.17
CA GLN A 43 -0.17 13.37 -5.07
C GLN A 43 -0.25 12.09 -4.24
N VAL A 44 -1.24 11.25 -4.53
CA VAL A 44 -1.41 9.96 -3.88
C VAL A 44 -1.22 8.84 -4.90
N ALA A 45 -0.39 7.86 -4.57
CA ALA A 45 -0.15 6.67 -5.36
C ALA A 45 -0.47 5.42 -4.54
N PHE A 46 -1.12 4.45 -5.18
CA PHE A 46 -1.52 3.19 -4.56
C PHE A 46 -0.89 2.04 -5.35
N GLY A 47 -0.33 1.07 -4.63
CA GLY A 47 0.19 -0.16 -5.19
C GLY A 47 -0.47 -1.35 -4.53
N PHE A 48 -0.84 -2.36 -5.31
CA PHE A 48 -1.39 -3.62 -4.81
C PHE A 48 -0.77 -4.79 -5.57
N GLY A 49 -0.50 -5.87 -4.84
CA GLY A 49 -0.06 -7.13 -5.41
C GLY A 49 -0.66 -8.29 -4.64
N ALA A 50 -1.09 -9.32 -5.36
CA ALA A 50 -1.55 -10.57 -4.80
C ALA A 50 -1.01 -11.75 -5.61
N GLY A 51 -0.82 -12.88 -4.93
CA GLY A 51 -0.39 -14.13 -5.54
C GLY A 51 -0.79 -15.31 -4.66
N GLY A 52 -1.04 -16.45 -5.28
CA GLY A 52 -1.38 -17.67 -4.56
C GLY A 52 -1.29 -18.88 -5.46
N SER A 53 -1.27 -20.04 -4.84
CA SER A 53 -1.20 -21.33 -5.51
C SER A 53 -2.14 -22.32 -4.84
N ASP A 54 -2.80 -23.12 -5.66
CA ASP A 54 -3.50 -24.30 -5.20
C ASP A 54 -2.49 -25.42 -4.96
N PHE A 55 -2.51 -25.97 -3.75
CA PHE A 55 -1.69 -27.12 -3.42
C PHE A 55 -2.50 -28.39 -3.69
N LYS A 56 -1.95 -29.29 -4.50
CA LYS A 56 -2.42 -30.69 -4.52
C LYS A 56 -1.96 -31.35 -3.22
N GLY A 57 -2.63 -31.03 -2.13
CA GLY A 57 -2.49 -31.74 -0.88
C GLY A 57 -3.20 -33.08 -1.02
N ASP A 58 -2.44 -34.16 -1.17
CA ASP A 58 -2.90 -35.49 -0.78
C ASP A 58 -2.89 -35.52 0.76
N PHE A 59 -3.76 -34.70 1.37
CA PHE A 59 -4.01 -34.84 2.79
C PHE A 59 -4.63 -36.21 2.93
N ILE A 60 -3.95 -37.12 3.63
CA ILE A 60 -4.58 -38.27 4.26
C ILE A 60 -5.64 -37.68 5.20
N SER A 61 -6.80 -37.40 4.63
CA SER A 61 -8.02 -37.32 5.39
C SER A 61 -8.20 -38.74 5.87
N GLU A 62 -7.75 -39.02 7.10
CA GLU A 62 -8.33 -40.11 7.87
C GLU A 62 -9.82 -39.80 8.02
N LYS A 63 -10.58 -40.08 6.96
CA LYS A 63 -11.98 -40.39 7.08
C LYS A 63 -12.02 -41.66 7.91
N HIS A 64 -12.26 -41.50 9.21
CA HIS A 64 -12.97 -42.49 9.97
C HIS A 64 -14.32 -42.73 9.27
N ASN A 65 -14.32 -43.62 8.28
CA ASN A 65 -15.51 -44.10 7.60
C ASN A 65 -16.17 -45.12 8.52
N ASN A 66 -17.15 -44.68 9.30
CA ASN A 66 -18.16 -45.57 9.82
C ASN A 66 -19.42 -45.41 8.95
N GLY A 67 -19.65 -46.39 8.08
CA GLY A 67 -20.99 -46.71 7.57
C GLY A 67 -21.53 -45.93 6.37
N GLN A 68 -21.60 -46.64 5.24
CA GLN A 68 -22.67 -46.64 4.23
C GLN A 68 -23.20 -45.33 3.64
N GLY A 69 -22.85 -45.14 2.36
CA GLY A 69 -23.84 -44.81 1.33
C GLY A 69 -23.98 -43.34 0.95
N GLN A 70 -24.19 -43.16 -0.36
CA GLN A 70 -24.71 -41.98 -1.06
C GLN A 70 -23.69 -41.04 -1.70
N HIS A 71 -23.92 -40.82 -2.99
CA HIS A 71 -23.25 -39.96 -3.94
C HIS A 71 -22.90 -38.60 -3.32
N LYS A 72 -21.61 -38.30 -3.23
CA LYS A 72 -21.14 -36.92 -3.06
C LYS A 72 -20.12 -36.67 -4.15
N GLU A 73 -20.46 -35.76 -5.06
CA GLU A 73 -19.54 -35.12 -5.99
C GLU A 73 -18.24 -34.83 -5.24
N ASN A 74 -17.15 -35.46 -5.67
CA ASN A 74 -15.86 -35.34 -5.03
C ASN A 74 -15.32 -33.95 -5.36
N LYS A 75 -15.84 -32.93 -4.66
CA LYS A 75 -15.32 -31.57 -4.69
C LYS A 75 -13.98 -31.64 -3.98
N GLN A 76 -12.97 -32.04 -4.73
CA GLN A 76 -11.58 -32.15 -4.31
C GLN A 76 -11.12 -30.72 -4.01
N SER A 77 -11.40 -30.28 -2.79
CA SER A 77 -11.08 -28.95 -2.31
C SER A 77 -9.58 -28.91 -2.05
N HIS A 78 -8.82 -28.59 -3.09
CA HIS A 78 -7.40 -28.35 -2.96
C HIS A 78 -7.18 -27.16 -2.01
N PRO A 79 -6.35 -27.32 -0.96
CA PRO A 79 -6.04 -26.20 -0.09
C PRO A 79 -5.32 -25.12 -0.90
N PHE A 80 -5.89 -23.92 -0.88
CA PHE A 80 -5.32 -22.72 -1.49
C PHE A 80 -4.45 -22.00 -0.46
N GLY A 81 -3.22 -21.67 -0.83
CA GLY A 81 -2.40 -20.74 -0.05
C GLY A 81 -2.01 -19.56 -0.92
N GLY A 82 -2.18 -18.36 -0.39
CA GLY A 82 -1.85 -17.13 -1.09
C GLY A 82 -1.60 -16.00 -0.12
N GLY A 83 -1.08 -14.91 -0.65
CA GLY A 83 -0.82 -13.68 0.06
C GLY A 83 -1.10 -12.47 -0.82
N SER A 84 -1.36 -11.34 -0.17
CA SER A 84 -1.47 -10.04 -0.82
C SER A 84 -0.84 -8.96 0.03
N GLY A 85 -0.42 -7.88 -0.62
CA GLY A 85 0.02 -6.65 0.03
C GLY A 85 -0.49 -5.43 -0.74
N ALA A 86 -0.64 -4.33 -0.02
CA ALA A 86 -0.94 -3.02 -0.59
C ALA A 86 -0.02 -1.98 0.04
N GLY A 87 0.24 -0.90 -0.70
CA GLY A 87 0.99 0.25 -0.23
C GLY A 87 0.35 1.54 -0.72
N VAL A 88 0.48 2.59 0.09
CA VAL A 88 0.03 3.95 -0.24
C VAL A 88 1.22 4.88 -0.09
N SER A 89 1.42 5.77 -1.06
CA SER A 89 2.39 6.86 -0.99
C SER A 89 1.66 8.17 -1.18
N ILE A 90 1.90 9.11 -0.27
CA ILE A 90 1.34 10.46 -0.32
C ILE A 90 2.52 11.43 -0.36
N SER A 91 2.60 12.22 -1.42
CA SER A 91 3.68 13.18 -1.65
C SER A 91 3.08 14.58 -1.81
N PRO A 92 3.37 15.53 -0.92
CA PRO A 92 2.98 16.93 -1.11
C PRO A 92 3.63 17.48 -2.39
N VAL A 93 2.83 18.04 -3.29
CA VAL A 93 3.31 18.57 -4.58
C VAL A 93 3.20 20.08 -4.68
N ALA A 94 2.24 20.69 -3.99
CA ALA A 94 2.04 22.13 -4.04
C ALA A 94 1.26 22.68 -2.83
N PHE A 95 1.29 24.00 -2.69
CA PHE A 95 0.36 24.78 -1.88
C PHE A 95 -0.49 25.68 -2.78
N LEU A 96 -1.78 25.72 -2.52
CA LEU A 96 -2.72 26.67 -3.10
C LEU A 96 -2.91 27.83 -2.10
N VAL A 97 -2.59 29.05 -2.51
CA VAL A 97 -2.82 30.25 -1.70
C VAL A 97 -3.96 31.03 -2.34
N VAL A 98 -5.06 31.16 -1.61
CA VAL A 98 -6.26 31.88 -2.02
C VAL A 98 -6.34 33.16 -1.20
N GLY A 99 -6.27 34.31 -1.86
CA GLY A 99 -6.33 35.61 -1.21
C GLY A 99 -7.19 36.60 -1.99
N SER A 100 -7.21 37.85 -1.55
CA SER A 100 -7.94 38.94 -2.21
C SER A 100 -7.50 39.19 -3.65
N ASN A 101 -6.24 38.88 -3.97
CA ASN A 101 -5.64 39.05 -5.30
C ASN A 101 -5.84 37.84 -6.23
N GLY A 102 -6.56 36.80 -5.79
CA GLY A 102 -6.82 35.58 -6.55
C GLY A 102 -6.14 34.34 -6.00
N VAL A 103 -5.90 33.35 -6.86
CA VAL A 103 -5.35 32.04 -6.51
C VAL A 103 -3.93 31.90 -7.04
N GLN A 104 -2.98 31.53 -6.17
CA GLN A 104 -1.59 31.27 -6.50
C GLN A 104 -1.21 29.82 -6.16
N VAL A 105 -0.46 29.17 -7.04
CA VAL A 105 0.06 27.80 -6.81
C VAL A 105 1.57 27.86 -6.56
N LEU A 106 2.00 27.36 -5.41
CA LEU A 106 3.41 27.22 -5.03
C LEU A 106 3.82 25.75 -5.13
N HIS A 107 4.68 25.39 -6.08
CA HIS A 107 5.13 24.01 -6.27
C HIS A 107 6.27 23.66 -5.31
N LEU A 108 6.26 22.41 -4.84
CA LEU A 108 7.31 21.86 -3.99
C LEU A 108 8.33 21.12 -4.86
N ASN A 109 9.47 21.75 -5.13
CA ASN A 109 10.55 21.17 -5.92
C ASN A 109 11.48 20.37 -4.98
N SER A 110 11.25 19.07 -4.82
CA SER A 110 11.94 18.22 -3.82
C SER A 110 13.00 17.27 -4.39
N SER A 111 13.27 17.30 -5.69
CA SER A 111 14.08 16.27 -6.38
C SER A 111 15.57 16.31 -6.06
N THR A 112 16.14 17.46 -5.66
CA THR A 112 17.59 17.60 -5.49
C THR A 112 18.08 17.04 -4.14
N HIS A 113 17.33 17.25 -3.06
CA HIS A 113 17.82 16.96 -1.70
C HIS A 113 17.79 15.47 -1.31
N LEU A 114 16.91 14.66 -1.88
CA LEU A 114 16.78 13.24 -1.50
C LEU A 114 17.89 12.36 -2.10
N ILE A 115 18.28 12.64 -3.35
CA ILE A 115 19.39 11.93 -4.01
C ILE A 115 20.71 12.26 -3.30
N GLU A 116 20.94 13.53 -2.98
CA GLU A 116 22.11 13.95 -2.20
C GLU A 116 22.14 13.29 -0.82
N LYS A 117 21.01 13.21 -0.12
CA LYS A 117 20.94 12.57 1.21
C LYS A 117 21.16 11.05 1.15
N ALA A 118 20.65 10.38 0.12
CA ALA A 118 20.91 8.96 -0.11
C ALA A 118 22.41 8.72 -0.38
N LEU A 119 23.01 9.52 -1.26
CA LEU A 119 24.46 9.45 -1.55
C LEU A 119 25.32 9.71 -0.33
N ASN A 120 24.91 10.62 0.57
CA ASN A 120 25.63 10.92 1.81
C ASN A 120 25.43 9.86 2.92
N THR A 121 24.37 9.04 2.85
CA THR A 121 24.08 8.00 3.86
C THR A 121 24.82 6.69 3.55
N VAL A 122 25.06 6.40 2.26
CA VAL A 122 25.78 5.19 1.81
C VAL A 122 27.18 5.02 2.45
N PRO A 123 28.06 6.05 2.51
CA PRO A 123 29.39 5.91 3.07
C PRO A 123 29.37 5.44 4.53
N SER A 124 28.50 6.06 5.35
CA SER A 124 28.43 5.77 6.79
C SER A 124 27.94 4.36 7.13
N THR A 125 27.16 3.74 6.25
CA THR A 125 26.68 2.36 6.42
C THR A 125 27.74 1.36 5.96
N VAL A 126 28.45 1.65 4.87
CA VAL A 126 29.55 0.82 4.37
C VAL A 126 30.71 0.79 5.36
N ASP A 127 31.09 1.95 5.93
CA ASP A 127 32.17 2.04 6.91
C ASP A 127 31.87 1.25 8.19
N LYS A 128 30.61 1.26 8.65
CA LYS A 128 30.18 0.47 9.81
C LYS A 128 30.23 -1.04 9.54
N PHE A 129 29.98 -1.47 8.31
CA PHE A 129 30.01 -2.88 7.92
C PHE A 129 31.43 -3.39 7.68
N VAL A 130 32.32 -2.54 7.15
CA VAL A 130 33.74 -2.85 6.93
C VAL A 130 34.50 -2.86 8.26
N ASN A 131 34.32 -1.85 9.13
CA ASN A 131 35.03 -1.78 10.41
C ASN A 131 34.43 -2.69 11.50
N GLY A 132 33.17 -3.11 11.39
CA GLY A 132 32.54 -4.07 12.30
C GLY A 132 33.10 -5.50 12.21
N ARG A 133 33.96 -5.79 11.23
CA ARG A 133 34.56 -7.11 10.98
C ARG A 133 35.97 -7.30 11.56
N GLN A 134 36.52 -6.31 12.28
CA GLN A 134 37.86 -6.37 12.91
C GLN A 134 37.83 -6.51 14.46
N LYS A 135 36.79 -7.12 15.04
CA LYS A 135 36.83 -7.59 16.43
C LYS A 135 36.47 -9.05 16.53
#